data_AF-A0A942DBQ0-F1
#
_entry.id   AF-A0A942DBQ0-F1
#
_cell.length_a   1.000
_cell.length_b   1.000
_cell.length_c   1.000
_cell.angle_alpha   90.00
_cell.angle_beta   90.00
_cell.angle_gamma   90.00
#
_symmetry.space_group_name_H-M   'P 1'
#
loop_
_entity.id
_entity.type
_entity.pdbx_description
1 polymer ?
#
loop_
_entity_poly.entity_id
_entity_poly.type
_entity_poly.pdbx_seq_one_letter_code
_entity_poly.pdbx_strand_id
1 'polypeptide(L)'
;MRILVITLFLLIVYQAILGLTHAAPGFGRDNYETNSITSENFRYLPKAPDVLIVGSSKNNFLDYDVLGHDIFHFGYGGQGALTGLEILNKSHVLPKLILVEVGDTLQWPADEHCIKVACDKWQVGDMFSAMQHRYQPCAQILSIHKSWVPRPVPGAASRASLIDVQQKQLSMPVPERRRSEILNNCERAKQLMNSLKARGARVVAFDPPVESSVANSQYVSEVLTLVNQRFAPTDFERLSNPPGDWHTRDGTHFMPESGKLYSLWLRKQIDKLLGDSGSR
;
A
#
# COMPACT_ATOMS: atom_id res chain seq x y z
N MET A 1 2.94 -15.26 -41.59
CA MET A 1 1.47 -15.06 -41.54
C MET A 1 0.77 -15.98 -40.53
N ARG A 2 0.94 -17.32 -40.58
CA ARG A 2 0.24 -18.26 -39.66
C ARG A 2 0.42 -17.96 -38.17
N ILE A 3 1.64 -17.66 -37.71
CA ILE A 3 1.92 -17.35 -36.29
C ILE A 3 1.12 -16.12 -35.81
N LEU A 4 1.10 -15.04 -36.60
CA LEU A 4 0.37 -13.82 -36.25
C LEU A 4 -1.14 -14.06 -36.14
N VAL A 5 -1.72 -14.86 -37.04
CA VAL A 5 -3.14 -15.23 -37.00
C VAL A 5 -3.45 -16.03 -35.74
N ILE A 6 -2.59 -16.99 -35.38
CA ILE A 6 -2.75 -17.78 -34.15
C ILE A 6 -2.62 -16.90 -32.91
N THR A 7 -1.60 -16.03 -32.83
CA THR A 7 -1.43 -15.11 -31.70
C THR A 7 -2.61 -14.17 -31.53
N LEU A 8 -3.12 -13.59 -32.62
CA LEU A 8 -4.28 -12.72 -32.60
C LEU A 8 -5.53 -13.49 -32.16
N PHE A 9 -5.74 -14.69 -32.69
CA PHE A 9 -6.85 -15.56 -32.28
C PHE A 9 -6.79 -15.86 -30.77
N LEU A 10 -5.63 -16.27 -30.26
CA LEU A 10 -5.45 -16.54 -28.83
C LEU A 10 -5.68 -15.30 -27.96
N LEU A 11 -5.22 -14.13 -28.40
CA LEU A 11 -5.43 -12.86 -27.69
C LEU A 11 -6.93 -12.49 -27.64
N ILE A 12 -7.65 -12.67 -28.76
CA ILE A 12 -9.10 -12.42 -28.83
C ILE A 12 -9.85 -13.38 -27.90
N VAL A 13 -9.53 -14.68 -27.96
CA VAL A 13 -10.13 -15.69 -27.08
C VAL A 13 -9.85 -15.34 -25.61
N TYR A 14 -8.63 -14.96 -25.28
CA TYR A 14 -8.28 -14.59 -23.90
C TYR A 14 -8.99 -13.32 -23.43
N GLN A 15 -9.05 -12.28 -24.26
CA GLN A 15 -9.81 -11.07 -23.98
C GLN A 15 -11.30 -11.39 -23.76
N ALA A 16 -11.88 -12.28 -24.56
CA ALA A 16 -13.26 -12.73 -24.40
C ALA A 16 -13.46 -13.49 -23.06
N ILE A 17 -12.53 -14.37 -22.69
CA ILE A 17 -12.56 -15.08 -21.39
C ILE A 17 -12.54 -14.08 -20.23
N LEU A 18 -11.65 -13.07 -20.26
CA LEU A 18 -11.58 -12.05 -19.22
C LEU A 18 -12.88 -11.26 -19.10
N GLY A 19 -13.48 -10.89 -20.24
CA GLY A 19 -14.74 -10.15 -20.27
C GLY A 19 -15.95 -10.95 -19.78
N LEU A 20 -16.00 -12.26 -20.07
CA LEU A 20 -17.13 -13.13 -19.71
C LEU A 20 -17.07 -13.67 -18.28
N THR A 21 -15.86 -13.87 -17.73
CA THR A 21 -15.70 -14.51 -16.41
C THR A 21 -15.59 -13.50 -15.27
N HIS A 22 -15.43 -12.20 -15.55
CA HIS A 22 -15.03 -11.21 -14.56
C HIS A 22 -13.82 -11.67 -13.75
N ALA A 23 -12.79 -12.17 -14.45
CA ALA A 23 -11.61 -12.76 -13.83
C ALA A 23 -11.07 -11.87 -12.71
N ALA A 24 -10.80 -12.47 -11.56
CA ALA A 24 -10.17 -11.77 -10.45
C ALA A 24 -8.76 -11.30 -10.87
N PRO A 25 -8.28 -10.15 -10.37
CA PRO A 25 -6.89 -9.74 -10.56
C PRO A 25 -5.92 -10.84 -10.15
N GLY A 26 -4.88 -11.05 -10.96
CA GLY A 26 -3.79 -11.96 -10.67
C GLY A 26 -2.91 -11.43 -9.53
N PHE A 27 -2.05 -12.30 -9.00
CA PHE A 27 -1.04 -11.90 -8.03
C PHE A 27 0.29 -11.59 -8.73
N GLY A 28 0.98 -10.55 -8.27
CA GLY A 28 2.35 -10.29 -8.70
C GLY A 28 3.30 -11.41 -8.27
N ARG A 29 4.33 -11.64 -9.08
CA ARG A 29 5.42 -12.60 -8.82
C ARG A 29 6.42 -12.05 -7.82
N ASP A 30 6.58 -10.73 -7.81
CA ASP A 30 7.46 -9.98 -6.91
C ASP A 30 6.77 -8.68 -6.43
N ASN A 31 7.50 -7.90 -5.62
CA ASN A 31 6.99 -6.62 -5.11
C ASN A 31 6.76 -5.60 -6.22
N TYR A 32 7.58 -5.60 -7.27
CA TYR A 32 7.46 -4.65 -8.37
C TYR A 32 6.15 -4.88 -9.13
N GLU A 33 5.91 -6.12 -9.56
CA GLU A 33 4.68 -6.48 -10.26
C GLU A 33 3.44 -6.33 -9.37
N THR A 34 3.55 -6.66 -8.08
CA THR A 34 2.45 -6.45 -7.12
C THR A 34 2.11 -4.96 -7.00
N ASN A 35 3.11 -4.09 -6.92
CA ASN A 35 2.91 -2.65 -6.84
C ASN A 35 2.30 -2.08 -8.14
N SER A 36 2.73 -2.57 -9.30
CA SER A 36 2.12 -2.20 -10.59
C SER A 36 0.66 -2.65 -10.65
N ILE A 37 0.33 -3.87 -10.22
CA ILE A 37 -1.05 -4.37 -10.14
C ILE A 37 -1.91 -3.52 -9.18
N THR A 38 -1.39 -3.15 -8.01
CA THR A 38 -2.09 -2.24 -7.08
C THR A 38 -2.39 -0.89 -7.74
N SER A 39 -1.43 -0.35 -8.49
CA SER A 39 -1.58 0.92 -9.21
C SER A 39 -2.61 0.83 -10.35
N GLU A 40 -2.63 -0.27 -11.10
CA GLU A 40 -3.67 -0.54 -12.11
C GLU A 40 -5.04 -0.71 -11.47
N ASN A 41 -5.13 -1.45 -10.35
CA ASN A 41 -6.39 -1.66 -9.66
C ASN A 41 -7.02 -0.34 -9.22
N PHE A 42 -6.21 0.63 -8.79
CA PHE A 42 -6.68 1.99 -8.50
C PHE A 42 -7.17 2.72 -9.76
N ARG A 43 -6.36 2.71 -10.84
CA ARG A 43 -6.71 3.35 -12.12
C ARG A 43 -8.05 2.88 -12.65
N TYR A 44 -8.31 1.57 -12.59
CA TYR A 44 -9.50 0.93 -13.12
C TYR A 44 -10.61 0.75 -12.07
N LEU A 45 -10.62 1.54 -10.98
CA LEU A 45 -11.73 1.54 -10.05
C LEU A 45 -13.01 2.03 -10.75
N PRO A 46 -14.14 1.31 -10.60
CA PRO A 46 -15.41 1.74 -11.21
C PRO A 46 -15.98 3.00 -10.55
N LYS A 47 -15.61 3.26 -9.28
CA LYS A 47 -16.00 4.43 -8.51
C LYS A 47 -14.89 4.82 -7.54
N ALA A 48 -14.82 6.10 -7.17
CA ALA A 48 -13.95 6.54 -6.10
C ALA A 48 -14.33 5.84 -4.78
N PRO A 49 -13.34 5.37 -3.99
CA PRO A 49 -13.60 4.80 -2.68
C PRO A 49 -13.93 5.92 -1.70
N ASP A 50 -14.71 5.61 -0.65
CA ASP A 50 -15.00 6.59 0.40
C ASP A 50 -13.75 6.81 1.28
N VAL A 51 -12.99 5.74 1.51
CA VAL A 51 -11.77 5.74 2.31
C VAL A 51 -10.62 5.18 1.51
N LEU A 52 -9.46 5.81 1.64
CA LEU A 52 -8.24 5.32 1.04
C LEU A 52 -7.08 5.31 2.04
N ILE A 53 -6.43 4.16 2.17
CA ILE A 53 -5.28 3.97 3.06
C ILE A 53 -3.99 4.00 2.22
N VAL A 54 -3.11 4.95 2.51
CA VAL A 54 -1.84 5.15 1.79
C VAL A 54 -0.67 4.74 2.68
N GLY A 55 0.16 3.80 2.25
CA GLY A 55 1.34 3.43 3.02
C GLY A 55 2.23 2.38 2.38
N SER A 56 2.83 1.56 3.23
CA SER A 56 3.87 0.58 2.88
C SER A 56 3.33 -0.85 2.85
N SER A 57 4.24 -1.83 2.79
CA SER A 57 3.92 -3.24 2.96
C SER A 57 3.19 -3.56 4.26
N LYS A 58 3.30 -2.73 5.31
CA LYS A 58 2.57 -2.93 6.58
C LYS A 58 1.06 -2.97 6.37
N ASN A 59 0.56 -2.15 5.45
CA ASN A 59 -0.88 -2.12 5.13
C ASN A 59 -1.38 -3.40 4.44
N ASN A 60 -0.49 -4.22 3.85
CA ASN A 60 -0.88 -5.50 3.26
C ASN A 60 -1.21 -6.59 4.30
N PHE A 61 -0.93 -6.32 5.58
CA PHE A 61 -1.23 -7.22 6.70
C PHE A 61 -2.45 -6.77 7.50
N LEU A 62 -3.19 -5.77 7.00
CA LEU A 62 -4.52 -5.47 7.49
C LEU A 62 -5.53 -6.47 6.92
N ASP A 63 -6.57 -6.74 7.69
CA ASP A 63 -7.69 -7.59 7.31
C ASP A 63 -8.74 -6.73 6.60
N TYR A 64 -8.73 -6.75 5.27
CA TYR A 64 -9.63 -5.93 4.46
C TYR A 64 -11.07 -6.46 4.41
N ASP A 65 -11.29 -7.72 4.74
CA ASP A 65 -12.65 -8.26 4.92
C ASP A 65 -13.30 -7.65 6.17
N VAL A 66 -12.49 -7.38 7.20
CA VAL A 66 -12.91 -6.63 8.40
C VAL A 66 -13.05 -5.14 8.14
N LEU A 67 -12.12 -4.54 7.39
CA LEU A 67 -12.14 -3.10 7.10
C LEU A 67 -13.31 -2.69 6.19
N GLY A 68 -13.79 -3.59 5.33
CA GLY A 68 -14.95 -3.38 4.47
C GLY A 68 -14.61 -3.01 3.02
N HIS A 69 -15.59 -3.19 2.13
CA HIS A 69 -15.43 -3.08 0.68
C HIS A 69 -15.44 -1.63 0.14
N ASP A 70 -15.70 -0.64 0.99
CA ASP A 70 -15.67 0.79 0.66
C ASP A 70 -14.26 1.40 0.76
N ILE A 71 -13.27 0.58 1.10
CA ILE A 71 -11.90 0.98 1.37
C ILE A 71 -10.96 0.48 0.27
N PHE A 72 -10.17 1.40 -0.28
CA PHE A 72 -9.04 1.05 -1.13
C PHE A 72 -7.72 1.25 -0.37
N HIS A 73 -6.67 0.50 -0.71
CA HIS A 73 -5.36 0.70 -0.10
C HIS A 73 -4.22 0.72 -1.11
N PHE A 74 -3.26 1.60 -0.87
CA PHE A 74 -1.94 1.58 -1.46
C PHE A 74 -0.96 0.97 -0.45
N GLY A 75 -0.88 -0.35 -0.42
CA GLY A 75 0.11 -1.09 0.36
C GLY A 75 1.29 -1.49 -0.52
N TYR A 76 2.21 -0.57 -0.78
CA TYR A 76 3.31 -0.82 -1.70
C TYR A 76 4.46 -1.56 -1.01
N GLY A 77 4.77 -2.77 -1.52
CA GLY A 77 5.86 -3.60 -1.03
C GLY A 77 7.22 -2.93 -1.23
N GLY A 78 7.95 -2.69 -0.14
CA GLY A 78 9.28 -2.04 -0.20
C GLY A 78 9.27 -0.56 -0.58
N GLN A 79 8.10 0.10 -0.51
CA GLN A 79 7.96 1.53 -0.77
C GLN A 79 7.23 2.23 0.38
N GLY A 80 7.08 3.55 0.27
CA GLY A 80 6.43 4.41 1.26
C GLY A 80 5.09 4.97 0.78
N ALA A 81 4.46 5.77 1.64
CA ALA A 81 3.20 6.44 1.34
C ALA A 81 3.31 7.45 0.17
N LEU A 82 4.51 7.93 -0.13
CA LEU A 82 4.71 9.01 -1.10
C LEU A 82 4.22 8.63 -2.51
N THR A 83 4.42 7.38 -2.94
CA THR A 83 3.92 6.87 -4.23
C THR A 83 2.40 7.03 -4.34
N GLY A 84 1.64 6.59 -3.33
CA GLY A 84 0.18 6.69 -3.35
C GLY A 84 -0.33 8.13 -3.24
N LEU A 85 0.36 8.99 -2.49
CA LEU A 85 0.03 10.42 -2.43
C LEU A 85 0.22 11.12 -3.79
N GLU A 86 1.30 10.81 -4.51
CA GLU A 86 1.54 11.34 -5.86
C GLU A 86 0.47 10.87 -6.85
N ILE A 87 0.11 9.58 -6.80
CA ILE A 87 -0.96 9.02 -7.62
C ILE A 87 -2.28 9.75 -7.36
N LEU A 88 -2.67 9.92 -6.10
CA LEU A 88 -3.91 10.62 -5.75
C LEU A 88 -3.92 12.08 -6.22
N ASN A 89 -2.80 12.77 -6.05
CA ASN A 89 -2.68 14.17 -6.45
C ASN A 89 -2.77 14.34 -7.97
N LYS A 90 -2.25 13.39 -8.75
CA LYS A 90 -2.33 13.38 -10.22
C LYS A 90 -3.65 12.81 -10.76
N SER A 91 -4.36 12.01 -9.97
CA SER A 91 -5.63 11.41 -10.36
C SER A 91 -6.83 12.34 -10.18
N HIS A 92 -7.92 12.05 -10.90
CA HIS A 92 -9.23 12.69 -10.70
C HIS A 92 -10.02 12.10 -9.53
N VAL A 93 -9.55 11.01 -8.94
CA VAL A 93 -10.19 10.34 -7.81
C VAL A 93 -9.89 11.13 -6.53
N LEU A 94 -10.93 11.44 -5.76
CA LEU A 94 -10.81 12.12 -4.47
C LEU A 94 -11.67 11.40 -3.42
N PRO A 95 -11.06 10.56 -2.57
CA PRO A 95 -11.75 9.94 -1.45
C PRO A 95 -12.20 10.97 -0.41
N LYS A 96 -13.25 10.64 0.35
CA LYS A 96 -13.72 11.49 1.46
C LYS A 96 -12.70 11.52 2.60
N LEU A 97 -12.12 10.36 2.91
CA LEU A 97 -11.11 10.17 3.94
C LEU A 97 -9.85 9.52 3.36
N ILE A 98 -8.69 10.09 3.66
CA ILE A 98 -7.38 9.55 3.29
C ILE A 98 -6.59 9.33 4.57
N LEU A 99 -6.31 8.06 4.87
CA LEU A 99 -5.42 7.67 5.96
C LEU A 99 -4.01 7.52 5.41
N VAL A 100 -3.03 8.24 5.97
CA VAL A 100 -1.65 8.25 5.47
C VAL A 100 -0.70 7.71 6.52
N GLU A 101 0.02 6.64 6.18
CA GLU A 101 1.13 6.12 6.96
C GLU A 101 2.32 7.08 6.85
N VAL A 102 2.71 7.76 7.93
CA VAL A 102 3.68 8.88 7.89
C VAL A 102 5.03 8.59 8.55
N GLY A 103 5.13 7.61 9.42
CA GLY A 103 6.26 7.35 10.30
C GLY A 103 7.53 6.98 9.53
N ASP A 104 7.93 5.71 9.58
CA ASP A 104 9.12 5.26 8.84
C ASP A 104 8.87 5.11 7.33
N THR A 105 7.65 5.29 6.83
CA THR A 105 7.34 5.14 5.40
C THR A 105 7.85 6.28 4.54
N LEU A 106 7.96 7.50 5.10
CA LEU A 106 8.42 8.67 4.36
C LEU A 106 9.94 8.62 4.08
N GLN A 107 10.64 7.59 4.54
CA GLN A 107 12.04 7.35 4.14
C GLN A 107 12.21 6.89 2.69
N TRP A 108 11.13 6.49 2.03
CA TRP A 108 11.15 5.98 0.66
C TRP A 108 10.67 7.05 -0.32
N PRO A 109 11.41 7.32 -1.40
CA PRO A 109 10.94 8.22 -2.44
C PRO A 109 9.73 7.62 -3.17
N ALA A 110 9.04 8.46 -3.93
CA ALA A 110 7.94 8.01 -4.77
C ALA A 110 8.46 7.13 -5.91
N ASP A 111 7.71 6.07 -6.24
CA ASP A 111 8.02 5.20 -7.37
C ASP A 111 7.36 5.74 -8.65
N GLU A 112 8.17 6.32 -9.53
CA GLU A 112 7.71 6.89 -10.80
C GLU A 112 7.10 5.85 -11.75
N HIS A 113 7.49 4.58 -11.67
CA HIS A 113 6.88 3.53 -12.48
C HIS A 113 5.43 3.30 -12.05
N CYS A 114 5.18 3.15 -10.75
CA CYS A 114 3.83 2.97 -10.20
C CYS A 114 2.95 4.19 -10.50
N ILE A 115 3.50 5.41 -10.38
CA ILE A 115 2.79 6.64 -10.72
C ILE A 115 2.40 6.65 -12.20
N LYS A 116 3.33 6.29 -13.09
CA LYS A 116 3.09 6.20 -14.54
C LYS A 116 2.00 5.18 -14.86
N VAL A 117 2.08 3.99 -14.25
CA VAL A 117 1.06 2.93 -14.40
C VAL A 117 -0.32 3.42 -13.97
N ALA A 118 -0.43 4.18 -12.88
CA ALA A 118 -1.72 4.69 -12.45
C ALA A 118 -2.24 5.86 -13.32
N CYS A 119 -1.37 6.79 -13.73
CA CYS A 119 -1.79 8.12 -14.20
C CYS A 119 -1.60 8.42 -15.69
N ASP A 120 -0.87 7.60 -16.45
CA ASP A 120 -0.62 7.91 -17.87
C ASP A 120 -1.90 7.93 -18.69
N LYS A 121 -2.08 8.92 -19.57
CA LYS A 121 -3.34 9.10 -20.33
C LYS A 121 -3.65 7.98 -21.32
N TRP A 122 -2.63 7.27 -21.78
CA TRP A 122 -2.76 6.28 -22.86
C TRP A 122 -2.07 5.00 -22.45
N GLN A 123 -2.84 4.01 -22.03
CA GLN A 123 -2.35 2.66 -21.88
C GLN A 123 -3.15 1.72 -22.77
N VAL A 124 -2.45 0.81 -23.45
CA VAL A 124 -3.10 -0.24 -24.25
C VAL A 124 -4.08 -1.07 -23.39
N GLY A 125 -3.78 -1.18 -22.08
CA GLY A 125 -4.65 -1.78 -21.08
C GLY A 125 -6.02 -1.12 -20.93
N ASP A 126 -6.19 0.16 -21.31
CA ASP A 126 -7.48 0.85 -21.29
C ASP A 126 -8.42 0.31 -22.38
N MET A 127 -7.86 -0.17 -23.50
CA MET A 127 -8.61 -0.75 -24.62
C MET A 127 -8.75 -2.26 -24.51
N PHE A 128 -7.74 -2.93 -23.95
CA PHE A 128 -7.65 -4.39 -23.90
C PHE A 128 -7.24 -4.85 -22.50
N SER A 129 -8.18 -5.40 -21.73
CA SER A 129 -7.93 -5.97 -20.40
C SER A 129 -6.77 -6.98 -20.41
N ALA A 130 -6.63 -7.79 -21.46
CA ALA A 130 -5.55 -8.76 -21.62
C ALA A 130 -4.14 -8.14 -21.59
N MET A 131 -4.02 -6.82 -21.77
CA MET A 131 -2.76 -6.07 -21.71
C MET A 131 -2.48 -5.43 -20.34
N GLN A 132 -3.41 -5.53 -19.38
CA GLN A 132 -3.20 -5.07 -18.01
C GLN A 132 -2.32 -6.09 -17.26
N HIS A 133 -1.37 -5.62 -16.44
CA HIS A 133 -0.48 -6.47 -15.65
C HIS A 133 -1.27 -7.45 -14.77
N ARG A 134 -2.39 -7.01 -14.20
CA ARG A 134 -3.27 -7.87 -13.37
C ARG A 134 -3.91 -9.04 -14.13
N TYR A 135 -3.90 -9.00 -15.46
CA TYR A 135 -4.46 -10.04 -16.33
C TYR A 135 -3.40 -10.74 -17.17
N GLN A 136 -2.14 -10.76 -16.72
CA GLN A 136 -1.14 -11.61 -17.38
C GLN A 136 -1.53 -13.09 -17.24
N PRO A 137 -1.50 -13.89 -18.33
CA PRO A 137 -1.91 -15.29 -18.28
C PRO A 137 -1.19 -16.12 -17.22
N CYS A 138 0.12 -15.89 -17.04
CA CYS A 138 0.89 -16.59 -16.01
C CYS A 138 0.41 -16.25 -14.59
N ALA A 139 0.10 -14.99 -14.30
CA ALA A 139 -0.43 -14.56 -13.01
C ALA A 139 -1.82 -15.16 -12.72
N GLN A 140 -2.66 -15.31 -13.75
CA GLN A 140 -3.98 -15.95 -13.67
C GLN A 140 -3.88 -17.47 -13.45
N ILE A 141 -2.98 -18.15 -14.16
CA ILE A 141 -2.73 -19.58 -13.93
C ILE A 141 -2.20 -19.81 -12.51
N LEU A 142 -1.29 -18.95 -12.04
CA LEU A 142 -0.75 -19.01 -10.69
C LEU A 142 -1.80 -18.70 -9.61
N SER A 143 -2.76 -17.80 -9.87
CA SER A 143 -3.83 -17.50 -8.90
C SER A 143 -4.78 -18.68 -8.72
N ILE A 144 -5.15 -19.36 -9.81
CA ILE A 144 -5.94 -20.59 -9.78
C ILE A 144 -5.17 -21.68 -9.02
N HIS A 145 -3.89 -21.90 -9.36
CA HIS A 145 -3.09 -22.94 -8.72
C HIS A 145 -2.80 -22.66 -7.24
N LYS A 146 -2.55 -21.41 -6.84
CA LYS A 146 -2.34 -21.03 -5.42
C LYS A 146 -3.56 -21.27 -4.56
N SER A 147 -4.77 -21.30 -5.13
CA SER A 147 -5.97 -21.70 -4.39
C SER A 147 -5.98 -23.20 -4.06
N TRP A 148 -5.18 -24.02 -4.76
CA TRP A 148 -5.15 -25.47 -4.61
C TRP A 148 -3.90 -26.00 -3.91
N VAL A 149 -2.79 -25.25 -3.94
CA VAL A 149 -1.54 -25.65 -3.30
C VAL A 149 -1.26 -24.74 -2.10
N PRO A 150 -1.24 -25.29 -0.87
CA PRO A 150 -0.81 -24.55 0.30
C PRO A 150 0.55 -23.90 0.02
N ARG A 151 0.69 -22.60 0.30
CA ARG A 151 1.98 -21.93 0.10
C ARG A 151 3.04 -22.72 0.87
N PRO A 152 4.08 -23.25 0.22
CA PRO A 152 5.19 -23.85 0.94
C PRO A 152 5.72 -22.75 1.86
N VAL A 153 5.65 -22.99 3.17
CA VAL A 153 6.28 -22.10 4.16
C VAL A 153 7.77 -22.21 3.86
N PRO A 154 8.41 -21.19 3.25
CA PRO A 154 9.83 -21.26 2.89
C PRO A 154 10.59 -21.62 4.17
N GLY A 155 11.52 -22.59 4.08
CA GLY A 155 12.21 -23.21 5.22
C GLY A 155 12.26 -22.29 6.43
N ALA A 156 11.32 -22.51 7.36
CA ALA A 156 10.80 -21.47 8.23
C ALA A 156 11.91 -20.96 9.15
N ALA A 157 12.60 -19.92 8.71
CA ALA A 157 13.35 -19.07 9.61
C ALA A 157 12.39 -18.76 10.77
N SER A 158 12.77 -19.17 11.97
CA SER A 158 11.90 -18.97 13.13
C SER A 158 11.62 -17.47 13.23
N ARG A 159 10.42 -17.09 13.67
CA ARG A 159 10.07 -15.69 13.91
C ARG A 159 11.17 -14.96 14.71
N ALA A 160 11.74 -15.63 15.71
CA ALA A 160 12.87 -15.12 16.49
C ALA A 160 14.10 -14.76 15.62
N SER A 161 14.47 -15.63 14.67
CA SER A 161 15.58 -15.35 13.75
C SER A 161 15.30 -14.20 12.79
N LEU A 162 14.05 -14.04 12.32
CA LEU A 162 13.68 -12.91 11.47
C LEU A 162 13.75 -11.59 12.23
N ILE A 163 13.27 -11.58 13.47
CA ILE A 163 13.35 -10.42 14.36
C ILE A 163 14.82 -10.08 14.66
N ASP A 164 15.66 -11.06 14.96
CA ASP A 164 17.10 -10.83 15.23
C ASP A 164 17.81 -10.19 14.02
N VAL A 165 17.55 -10.71 12.81
CA VAL A 165 18.06 -10.11 11.56
C VAL A 165 17.57 -8.66 11.41
N GLN A 166 16.29 -8.40 11.67
CA GLN A 166 15.71 -7.06 11.58
C GLN A 166 16.33 -6.10 12.61
N GLN A 167 16.49 -6.55 13.86
CA GLN A 167 17.12 -5.75 14.92
C GLN A 167 18.57 -5.40 14.58
N LYS A 168 19.33 -6.35 14.03
CA LYS A 168 20.71 -6.12 13.58
C LYS A 168 20.78 -5.12 12.42
N GLN A 169 19.80 -5.13 11.52
CA GLN A 169 19.74 -4.14 10.43
C GLN A 169 19.39 -2.74 10.98
N LEU A 170 18.49 -2.66 11.95
CA LEU A 170 18.00 -1.40 12.51
C LEU A 170 18.85 -0.84 13.67
N SER A 171 19.89 -1.55 14.10
CA SER A 171 20.87 -1.03 15.05
C SER A 171 21.84 -0.03 14.41
N MET A 172 21.90 0.02 13.08
CA MET A 172 22.74 0.96 12.35
C MET A 172 22.10 2.35 12.31
N PRO A 173 22.87 3.46 12.41
CA PRO A 173 22.35 4.81 12.25
C PRO A 173 21.83 5.05 10.83
N VAL A 174 20.98 6.07 10.66
CA VAL A 174 20.52 6.49 9.33
C VAL A 174 21.70 7.14 8.60
N PRO A 175 22.12 6.63 7.41
CA PRO A 175 23.22 7.23 6.66
C PRO A 175 22.95 8.70 6.32
N GLU A 176 23.96 9.57 6.39
CA GLU A 176 23.80 11.03 6.20
C GLU A 176 23.09 11.38 4.88
N ARG A 177 23.43 10.69 3.78
CA ARG A 177 22.76 10.86 2.49
C ARG A 177 21.24 10.63 2.60
N ARG A 178 20.82 9.56 3.28
CA ARG A 178 19.40 9.20 3.49
C ARG A 178 18.66 10.22 4.33
N ARG A 179 19.33 10.91 5.26
CA ARG A 179 18.69 11.94 6.10
C ARG A 179 18.09 13.06 5.27
N SER A 180 18.86 13.58 4.30
CA SER A 180 18.38 14.61 3.38
C SER A 180 17.20 14.13 2.51
N GLU A 181 17.24 12.87 2.05
CA GLU A 181 16.16 12.26 1.27
C GLU A 181 14.87 12.13 2.11
N ILE A 182 14.96 11.68 3.36
CA ILE A 182 13.82 11.61 4.30
C ILE A 182 13.18 12.99 4.48
N LEU A 183 13.98 14.02 4.74
CA LEU A 183 13.47 15.38 4.95
C LEU A 183 12.75 15.92 3.71
N ASN A 184 13.33 15.71 2.52
CA ASN A 184 12.71 16.11 1.25
C ASN A 184 11.40 15.36 0.99
N ASN A 185 11.36 14.06 1.26
CA ASN A 185 10.15 13.25 1.14
C ASN A 185 9.06 13.71 2.11
N CYS A 186 9.42 14.08 3.34
CA CYS A 186 8.46 14.61 4.32
C CYS A 186 7.84 15.93 3.87
N GLU A 187 8.66 16.87 3.36
CA GLU A 187 8.16 18.13 2.79
C GLU A 187 7.24 17.87 1.60
N ARG A 188 7.61 16.94 0.72
CA ARG A 188 6.78 16.57 -0.42
C ARG A 188 5.46 15.94 0.01
N ALA A 189 5.48 15.02 0.98
CA ALA A 189 4.27 14.42 1.54
C ALA A 189 3.35 15.47 2.15
N LYS A 190 3.90 16.43 2.91
CA LYS A 190 3.15 17.54 3.51
C LYS A 190 2.46 18.40 2.44
N GLN A 191 3.17 18.73 1.37
CA GLN A 191 2.59 19.46 0.22
C GLN A 191 1.44 18.69 -0.43
N LEU A 192 1.63 17.39 -0.69
CA LEU A 192 0.61 16.54 -1.32
C LEU A 192 -0.63 16.40 -0.42
N MET A 193 -0.44 16.15 0.87
CA MET A 193 -1.54 16.05 1.84
C MET A 193 -2.31 17.36 1.97
N ASN A 194 -1.63 18.51 1.97
CA ASN A 194 -2.28 19.82 1.95
C ASN A 194 -3.05 20.08 0.65
N SER A 195 -2.50 19.69 -0.51
CA SER A 195 -3.19 19.76 -1.80
C SER A 195 -4.50 18.93 -1.78
N LEU A 196 -4.45 17.70 -1.26
CA LEU A 196 -5.62 16.83 -1.13
C LEU A 196 -6.66 17.41 -0.16
N LYS A 197 -6.24 18.00 0.96
CA LYS A 197 -7.13 18.74 1.87
C LYS A 197 -7.79 19.93 1.18
N ALA A 198 -7.04 20.72 0.43
CA ALA A 198 -7.55 21.88 -0.30
C ALA A 198 -8.58 21.49 -1.38
N ARG A 199 -8.49 20.26 -1.91
CA ARG A 199 -9.48 19.67 -2.82
C ARG A 199 -10.74 19.16 -2.11
N GLY A 200 -10.75 19.10 -0.78
CA GLY A 200 -11.91 18.70 0.03
C GLY A 200 -11.79 17.34 0.72
N ALA A 201 -10.68 16.61 0.59
CA ALA A 201 -10.50 15.36 1.34
C ALA A 201 -10.14 15.63 2.81
N ARG A 202 -10.67 14.82 3.74
CA ARG A 202 -10.14 14.75 5.09
C ARG A 202 -8.89 13.87 5.07
N VAL A 203 -7.75 14.42 5.49
CA VAL A 203 -6.47 13.69 5.51
C VAL A 203 -6.02 13.50 6.95
N VAL A 204 -5.81 12.24 7.34
CA VAL A 204 -5.46 11.84 8.72
C VAL A 204 -4.21 10.97 8.68
N ALA A 205 -3.23 11.30 9.49
CA ALA A 205 -2.02 10.51 9.69
C ALA A 205 -2.30 9.30 10.59
N PHE A 206 -1.64 8.18 10.35
CA PHE A 206 -1.63 7.03 11.27
C PHE A 206 -0.34 6.24 11.09
N ASP A 207 -0.01 5.35 12.01
CA ASP A 207 1.17 4.50 11.91
C ASP A 207 0.88 3.16 12.56
N PRO A 208 0.78 2.05 11.81
CA PRO A 208 0.60 0.74 12.41
C PRO A 208 1.69 0.46 13.46
N PRO A 209 1.33 -0.04 14.65
CA PRO A 209 2.31 -0.40 15.66
C PRO A 209 3.21 -1.53 15.17
N VAL A 210 4.45 -1.52 15.65
CA VAL A 210 5.47 -2.54 15.42
C VAL A 210 5.87 -3.16 16.76
N GLU A 211 6.66 -4.23 16.74
CA GLU A 211 7.13 -4.83 17.98
C GLU A 211 8.04 -3.88 18.76
N SER A 212 7.90 -3.89 20.10
CA SER A 212 8.69 -3.04 21.01
C SER A 212 10.20 -3.26 20.87
N SER A 213 10.60 -4.48 20.50
CA SER A 213 11.97 -4.90 20.23
C SER A 213 12.60 -4.20 19.02
N VAL A 214 11.77 -3.70 18.10
CA VAL A 214 12.15 -2.98 16.89
C VAL A 214 11.83 -1.48 16.97
N ALA A 215 10.73 -1.11 17.65
CA ALA A 215 10.28 0.28 17.81
C ALA A 215 11.34 1.20 18.42
N ASN A 216 12.17 0.65 19.31
CA ASN A 216 13.22 1.40 20.03
C ASN A 216 14.61 1.28 19.40
N SER A 217 14.71 0.72 18.20
CA SER A 217 15.99 0.64 17.49
C SER A 217 16.52 2.03 17.11
N GLN A 218 17.85 2.12 16.99
CA GLN A 218 18.51 3.38 16.66
C GLN A 218 18.00 3.95 15.33
N TYR A 219 17.93 3.11 14.29
CA TYR A 219 17.46 3.52 12.96
C TYR A 219 16.03 4.09 13.02
N VAL A 220 15.10 3.37 13.65
CA VAL A 220 13.68 3.80 13.74
C VAL A 220 13.56 5.12 14.51
N SER A 221 14.26 5.26 15.64
CA SER A 221 14.26 6.49 16.43
C SER A 221 14.81 7.69 15.65
N GLU A 222 15.90 7.50 14.90
CA GLU A 222 16.47 8.54 14.04
C GLU A 222 15.52 8.92 12.89
N VAL A 223 14.90 7.96 12.21
CA VAL A 223 13.90 8.23 11.15
C VAL A 223 12.71 8.99 11.71
N LEU A 224 12.14 8.56 12.84
CA LEU A 224 11.01 9.25 13.48
C LEU A 224 11.40 10.66 13.93
N THR A 225 12.62 10.87 14.41
CA THR A 225 13.13 12.20 14.73
C THR A 225 13.15 13.10 13.50
N LEU A 226 13.67 12.62 12.36
CA LEU A 226 13.71 13.37 11.10
C LEU A 226 12.30 13.66 10.57
N VAL A 227 11.39 12.69 10.64
CA VAL A 227 10.00 12.85 10.23
C VAL A 227 9.32 13.92 11.10
N ASN A 228 9.45 13.84 12.42
CA ASN A 228 8.84 14.79 13.35
C ASN A 228 9.41 16.22 13.22
N GLN A 229 10.62 16.40 12.66
CA GLN A 229 11.15 17.74 12.35
C GLN A 229 10.35 18.46 11.26
N ARG A 230 9.76 17.72 10.30
CA ARG A 230 8.99 18.30 9.18
C ARG A 230 7.49 18.06 9.28
N PHE A 231 7.11 17.04 10.03
CA PHE A 231 5.76 16.57 10.24
C PHE A 231 5.42 16.72 11.73
N ALA A 232 5.15 17.96 12.14
CA ALA A 232 4.78 18.23 13.52
C ALA A 232 3.43 17.55 13.83
N PRO A 233 3.21 17.03 15.05
CA PRO A 233 1.93 16.42 15.44
C PRO A 233 0.71 17.33 15.24
N THR A 234 0.91 18.64 15.13
CA THR A 234 -0.13 19.65 14.90
C THR A 234 -0.43 19.92 13.42
N ASP A 235 0.40 19.43 12.48
CA ASP A 235 0.20 19.68 11.04
C ASP A 235 -1.05 18.95 10.50
N PHE A 236 -1.32 17.75 11.03
CA PHE A 236 -2.42 16.90 10.61
C PHE A 236 -3.04 16.17 11.82
N GLU A 237 -4.34 15.90 11.74
CA GLU A 237 -4.99 14.97 12.65
C GLU A 237 -4.27 13.62 12.57
N ARG A 238 -3.95 13.01 13.73
CA ARG A 238 -3.22 11.74 13.81
C ARG A 238 -3.95 10.75 14.70
N LEU A 239 -4.13 9.53 14.21
CA LEU A 239 -4.66 8.44 15.01
C LEU A 239 -3.60 7.93 15.99
N SER A 240 -3.93 7.91 17.28
CA SER A 240 -3.12 7.25 18.29
C SER A 240 -3.37 5.75 18.25
N ASN A 241 -2.31 4.95 18.24
CA ASN A 241 -2.47 3.50 18.25
C ASN A 241 -3.16 3.01 19.52
N PRO A 242 -3.96 1.94 19.41
CA PRO A 242 -4.49 1.28 20.60
C PRO A 242 -3.34 0.65 21.39
N PRO A 243 -3.40 0.67 22.74
CA PRO A 243 -2.45 -0.09 23.55
C PRO A 243 -2.60 -1.58 23.25
N GLY A 244 -1.49 -2.32 23.25
CA GLY A 244 -1.51 -3.75 23.00
C GLY A 244 -0.12 -4.34 22.82
N ASP A 245 -0.02 -5.65 22.99
CA ASP A 245 1.15 -6.43 22.59
C ASP A 245 0.94 -6.90 21.14
N TRP A 246 1.61 -6.23 20.21
CA TRP A 246 1.45 -6.47 18.77
C TRP A 246 2.45 -7.51 18.30
N HIS A 247 1.95 -8.65 17.83
CA HIS A 247 2.79 -9.69 17.28
C HIS A 247 2.99 -9.48 15.79
N THR A 248 4.26 -9.48 15.39
CA THR A 248 4.67 -9.35 14.00
C THR A 248 5.49 -10.57 13.58
N ARG A 249 5.59 -10.80 12.27
CA ARG A 249 6.35 -11.90 11.69
C ARG A 249 7.86 -11.66 11.76
N ASP A 250 8.28 -10.41 11.60
CA ASP A 250 9.67 -9.99 11.40
C ASP A 250 10.03 -8.72 12.18
N GLY A 251 9.24 -8.38 13.19
CA GLY A 251 9.37 -7.14 13.96
C GLY A 251 8.52 -5.99 13.42
N THR A 252 8.05 -6.06 12.16
CA THR A 252 7.34 -4.97 11.48
C THR A 252 5.98 -5.37 10.90
N HIS A 253 5.86 -6.54 10.26
CA HIS A 253 4.62 -6.95 9.59
C HIS A 253 3.73 -7.80 10.50
N PHE A 254 2.47 -7.40 10.71
CA PHE A 254 1.57 -8.11 11.62
C PHE A 254 1.46 -9.62 11.33
N MET A 255 1.37 -10.40 12.40
CA MET A 255 0.78 -11.74 12.34
C MET A 255 -0.73 -11.61 12.04
N PRO A 256 -1.36 -12.62 11.39
CA PRO A 256 -2.77 -12.54 11.01
C PRO A 256 -3.72 -12.12 12.15
N GLU A 257 -3.49 -12.60 13.37
CA GLU A 257 -4.30 -12.29 14.55
C GLU A 257 -4.18 -10.82 14.95
N SER A 258 -2.95 -10.30 14.99
CA SER A 258 -2.69 -8.88 15.30
C SER A 258 -3.20 -7.95 14.20
N GLY A 259 -3.05 -8.36 12.93
CA GLY A 259 -3.57 -7.62 11.78
C GLY A 259 -5.09 -7.49 11.83
N LYS A 260 -5.79 -8.58 12.16
CA LYS A 260 -7.24 -8.59 12.36
C LYS A 260 -7.68 -7.69 13.51
N LEU A 261 -7.01 -7.78 14.67
CA LEU A 261 -7.32 -6.94 15.84
C LEU A 261 -7.12 -5.46 15.55
N TYR A 262 -6.00 -5.10 14.90
CA TYR A 262 -5.74 -3.71 14.51
C TYR A 262 -6.77 -3.22 13.48
N SER A 263 -7.17 -4.07 12.53
CA SER A 263 -8.18 -3.74 11.51
C SER A 263 -9.56 -3.48 12.12
N LEU A 264 -9.98 -4.28 13.13
CA LEU A 264 -11.20 -4.03 13.89
C LEU A 264 -11.17 -2.67 14.60
N TRP A 265 -10.03 -2.31 15.19
CA TRP A 265 -9.86 -1.00 15.82
C TRP A 265 -9.88 0.13 14.78
N LEU A 266 -9.16 -0.04 13.68
CA LEU A 266 -9.04 0.96 12.62
C LEU A 266 -10.39 1.23 11.96
N ARG A 267 -11.20 0.20 11.73
CA ARG A 267 -12.58 0.34 11.25
C ARG A 267 -13.40 1.26 12.14
N LYS A 268 -13.34 1.09 13.47
CA LYS A 268 -14.04 1.96 14.42
C LYS A 268 -13.58 3.42 14.34
N GLN A 269 -12.28 3.65 14.13
CA GLN A 269 -11.77 5.01 13.94
C GLN A 269 -12.28 5.62 12.63
N ILE A 270 -12.28 4.83 11.54
CA ILE A 270 -12.80 5.25 10.24
C ILE A 270 -14.28 5.64 10.34
N ASP A 271 -15.11 4.80 10.96
CA ASP A 271 -16.54 5.07 11.12
C ASP A 271 -16.78 6.38 11.89
N LYS A 272 -15.98 6.62 12.95
CA LYS A 272 -16.02 7.89 13.70
C LYS A 272 -15.64 9.09 12.83
N LEU A 273 -14.52 8.99 12.10
CA LEU A 273 -14.03 10.07 11.23
C LEU A 273 -15.01 10.42 10.11
N LEU A 274 -15.71 9.43 9.55
CA LEU A 274 -16.74 9.64 8.54
C LEU A 274 -18.02 10.24 9.15
N GLY A 275 -18.43 9.80 10.33
CA GLY A 275 -19.60 10.33 11.05
C GLY A 275 -19.46 11.82 11.40
N ASP A 276 -18.28 12.23 11.86
CA ASP A 276 -17.97 13.63 12.21
C ASP A 276 -17.98 14.58 11.00
N SER A 277 -17.94 14.04 9.77
CA SER A 277 -17.90 14.84 8.54
C SER A 277 -19.28 15.32 8.09
N GLY A 278 -20.37 14.77 8.64
CA GLY A 278 -21.75 15.16 8.31
C GLY A 278 -22.31 16.33 9.12
N SER A 279 -21.54 16.87 10.08
CA SER A 279 -21.99 17.91 11.02
C SER A 279 -21.24 19.25 10.90
N ARG A 280 -20.57 19.50 9.78
CA ARG A 280 -19.85 20.76 9.49
C ARG A 280 -20.36 21.38 8.20
#